data_AF-A0A1H8Q8B7-F1
#
_entry.id   AF-A0A1H8Q8B7-F1
#
_cell.length_a   1.000
_cell.length_b   1.000
_cell.length_c   1.000
_cell.angle_alpha   90.00
_cell.angle_beta   90.00
_cell.angle_gamma   90.00
#
_symmetry.space_group_name_H-M   'P 1'
#
loop_
_entity.id
_entity.type
_entity.pdbx_description
1 polymer ?
#
loop_
_entity_poly.entity_id
_entity_poly.type
_entity_poly.pdbx_seq_one_letter_code
_entity_poly.pdbx_strand_id
1 'polypeptide(L)'
;MPAAAAEPEVGSPELFCQIRYASETRTLHQFATTDPYSAATADFDNRFRFRAVVLGSSGQVDHITLTVYELVKEAPPVIIHQVRYHAPFNMHNEIPALTGWNHVYANYLGRELRYGCALQSVQS
;
A
#
# COMPACT_ATOMS: atom_id res chain seq x y z
N MET A 1 36.59 17.33 -23.75
CA MET A 1 35.57 16.26 -23.60
C MET A 1 34.49 16.80 -22.68
N PRO A 2 33.24 16.99 -23.12
CA PRO A 2 32.20 17.48 -22.21
C PRO A 2 31.86 16.36 -21.22
N ALA A 3 31.70 16.73 -19.96
CA ALA A 3 31.23 15.83 -18.91
C ALA A 3 29.80 15.38 -19.25
N ALA A 4 29.56 14.07 -19.26
CA ALA A 4 28.21 13.54 -19.32
C ALA A 4 27.43 14.10 -18.12
N ALA A 5 26.34 14.81 -18.40
CA ALA A 5 25.38 15.17 -17.37
C ALA A 5 24.84 13.85 -16.79
N ALA A 6 24.97 13.67 -15.48
CA ALA A 6 24.34 12.56 -14.78
C ALA A 6 22.83 12.65 -15.02
N GLU A 7 22.26 11.62 -15.64
CA GLU A 7 20.81 11.49 -15.72
C GLU A 7 20.26 11.47 -14.28
N PRO A 8 19.16 12.18 -13.99
CA PRO A 8 18.56 12.13 -12.67
C PRO A 8 18.18 10.68 -12.39
N GLU A 9 18.83 10.06 -11.40
CA GLU A 9 18.45 8.73 -10.95
C GLU A 9 17.00 8.78 -10.51
N VAL A 10 16.14 8.17 -11.33
CA VAL A 10 14.71 8.12 -11.06
C VAL A 10 14.52 7.17 -9.89
N GLY A 11 14.37 7.74 -8.69
CA GLY A 11 14.16 6.98 -7.47
C GLY A 11 12.98 6.02 -7.63
N SER A 12 13.16 4.78 -7.17
CA SER A 12 12.13 3.76 -7.22
C SER A 12 10.93 4.19 -6.36
N PRO A 13 9.70 4.24 -6.92
CA PRO A 13 8.53 4.58 -6.14
C PRO A 13 8.29 3.54 -5.04
N GLU A 14 8.15 4.03 -3.82
CA GLU A 14 7.86 3.23 -2.63
C GLU A 14 6.56 3.73 -1.99
N LEU A 15 5.62 2.82 -1.84
CA LEU A 15 4.43 3.01 -1.02
C LEU A 15 4.76 2.62 0.42
N PHE A 16 4.46 3.53 1.35
CA PHE A 16 4.59 3.32 2.78
C PHE A 16 3.23 3.46 3.46
N CYS A 17 2.76 2.40 4.11
CA CYS A 17 1.44 2.34 4.75
C CYS A 17 1.56 2.09 6.25
N GLN A 18 0.68 2.70 7.02
CA GLN A 18 0.43 2.36 8.41
C GLN A 18 -0.97 1.77 8.54
N ILE A 19 -1.05 0.58 9.12
CA ILE A 19 -2.29 -0.15 9.34
C ILE A 19 -2.46 -0.36 10.85
N ARG A 20 -3.63 0.00 11.36
CA ARG A 20 -3.98 -0.05 12.78
C ARG A 20 -5.19 -0.95 12.96
N TYR A 21 -5.08 -1.91 13.87
CA TYR A 21 -6.16 -2.79 14.27
C TYR A 21 -6.07 -3.05 15.78
N ALA A 22 -7.15 -2.76 16.50
CA ALA A 22 -7.16 -2.78 17.96
C ALA A 22 -5.98 -1.97 18.56
N SER A 23 -5.12 -2.60 19.35
CA SER A 23 -3.90 -1.98 19.91
C SER A 23 -2.65 -2.20 19.06
N GLU A 24 -2.75 -2.88 17.92
CA GLU A 24 -1.63 -3.18 17.05
C GLU A 24 -1.52 -2.17 15.91
N THR A 25 -0.28 -1.72 15.64
CA THR A 25 0.05 -0.90 14.47
C THR A 25 1.18 -1.59 13.71
N ARG A 26 0.99 -1.79 12.41
CA ARG A 26 2.03 -2.30 11.50
C ARG A 26 2.32 -1.30 10.40
N THR A 27 3.58 -1.27 9.99
CA THR A 27 4.01 -0.58 8.78
C THR A 27 4.20 -1.58 7.65
N LEU A 28 3.86 -1.17 6.43
CA LEU A 28 4.00 -1.97 5.22
C LEU A 28 4.66 -1.12 4.14
N HIS A 29 5.73 -1.66 3.57
CA HIS A 29 6.49 -1.05 2.47
C HIS A 29 6.29 -1.87 1.21
N GLN A 30 6.04 -1.19 0.09
CA GLN A 30 5.90 -1.83 -1.21
C GLN A 30 6.55 -0.97 -2.30
N PHE A 31 7.58 -1.50 -2.94
CA PHE A 31 8.15 -0.89 -4.13
C PHE A 31 7.31 -1.20 -5.36
N ALA A 32 7.42 -0.35 -6.39
CA ALA A 32 6.84 -0.64 -7.71
C ALA A 32 7.33 -2.00 -8.24
N THR A 33 6.40 -2.82 -8.69
CA THR A 33 6.65 -4.16 -9.22
C THR A 33 5.84 -4.39 -10.49
N THR A 34 6.38 -5.19 -11.41
CA THR A 34 5.65 -5.69 -12.58
C THR A 34 4.90 -6.99 -12.29
N ASP A 35 5.19 -7.65 -11.17
CA ASP A 35 4.52 -8.86 -10.71
C ASP A 35 3.51 -8.54 -9.59
N PRO A 36 2.19 -8.50 -9.86
CA PRO A 36 1.20 -8.22 -8.83
C PRO A 36 1.11 -9.30 -7.74
N TYR A 37 1.62 -10.52 -7.97
CA TYR A 37 1.59 -11.58 -6.96
C TYR A 37 2.70 -11.42 -5.90
N SER A 38 3.74 -10.65 -6.20
CA SER A 38 4.78 -10.24 -5.25
C SER A 38 4.35 -9.16 -4.24
N ALA A 39 3.07 -8.79 -4.25
CA ALA A 39 2.52 -7.73 -3.42
C ALA A 39 2.64 -8.02 -1.92
N ALA A 40 3.06 -7.02 -1.17
CA ALA A 40 3.17 -7.08 0.28
C ALA A 40 1.79 -7.21 0.94
N THR A 41 1.76 -8.02 2.00
CA THR A 41 0.56 -8.25 2.82
C THR A 41 0.86 -8.10 4.30
N ALA A 42 -0.09 -7.56 5.06
CA ALA A 42 -0.07 -7.53 6.53
C ALA A 42 -1.33 -8.22 7.08
N ASP A 43 -1.13 -9.32 7.81
CA ASP A 43 -2.20 -10.10 8.44
C ASP A 43 -2.35 -9.77 9.93
N PHE A 44 -3.57 -9.57 10.40
CA PHE A 44 -3.90 -9.23 11.79
C PHE A 44 -4.75 -10.33 12.42
N ASP A 45 -4.14 -11.19 13.25
CA ASP A 45 -4.79 -12.23 14.07
C ASP A 45 -5.87 -13.08 13.37
N ASN A 46 -5.65 -13.42 12.10
CA ASN A 46 -6.65 -14.10 11.26
C ASN A 46 -8.01 -13.38 11.22
N ARG A 47 -8.02 -12.05 11.35
CA ARG A 47 -9.21 -11.19 11.27
C ARG A 47 -9.21 -10.32 10.03
N PHE A 48 -8.07 -9.72 9.73
CA PHE A 48 -7.89 -8.89 8.54
C PHE A 48 -6.62 -9.28 7.80
N ARG A 49 -6.65 -9.12 6.48
CA ARG A 49 -5.46 -9.06 5.63
C ARG A 49 -5.50 -7.75 4.86
N PHE A 50 -4.46 -6.95 5.02
CA PHE A 50 -4.20 -5.79 4.16
C PHE A 50 -3.23 -6.20 3.07
N ARG A 51 -3.54 -5.90 1.81
CA ARG A 51 -2.67 -6.16 0.65
C ARG A 51 -2.47 -4.86 -0.12
N ALA A 52 -1.22 -4.55 -0.43
CA ALA A 52 -0.87 -3.39 -1.25
C ALA A 52 -0.13 -3.83 -2.51
N VAL A 53 -0.64 -3.43 -3.66
CA VAL A 53 -0.02 -3.63 -4.97
C VAL A 53 0.37 -2.26 -5.50
N VAL A 54 1.65 -2.06 -5.77
CA VAL A 54 2.15 -0.91 -6.55
C VAL A 54 2.58 -1.47 -7.90
N LEU A 55 1.71 -1.39 -8.91
CA LEU A 55 2.06 -1.89 -10.23
C LEU A 55 2.80 -0.79 -11.00
N GLY A 56 3.94 -1.14 -11.57
CA GLY A 56 4.76 -0.24 -12.36
C GLY A 56 6.18 -0.76 -12.55
N SER A 57 7.06 0.12 -13.02
CA SER A 57 8.48 -0.16 -13.23
C SER A 57 9.35 0.78 -12.40
N SER A 58 10.67 0.59 -12.45
CA SER A 58 11.63 1.51 -11.82
C SER A 58 11.44 2.93 -12.39
N GLY A 59 10.84 3.80 -11.57
CA GLY A 59 10.59 5.20 -11.89
C GLY A 59 9.19 5.57 -12.36
N GLN A 60 8.28 4.61 -12.54
CA GLN A 60 6.89 4.89 -12.91
C GLN A 60 5.91 3.98 -12.17
N VAL A 61 4.86 4.57 -11.61
CA VAL A 61 3.71 3.85 -11.06
C VAL A 61 2.56 3.92 -12.06
N ASP A 62 2.05 2.77 -12.49
CA ASP A 62 0.85 2.69 -13.34
C ASP A 62 -0.41 2.88 -12.51
N HIS A 63 -0.50 2.14 -11.39
CA HIS A 63 -1.58 2.28 -10.43
C HIS A 63 -1.22 1.60 -9.10
N ILE A 64 -1.94 2.00 -8.05
CA ILE A 64 -1.81 1.41 -6.71
C ILE A 64 -3.16 0.78 -6.37
N THR A 65 -3.17 -0.50 -5.98
CA THR A 65 -4.37 -1.18 -5.49
C THR A 65 -4.19 -1.56 -4.03
N LEU A 66 -5.08 -1.06 -3.18
CA LEU A 66 -5.14 -1.41 -1.77
C LEU A 66 -6.39 -2.26 -1.55
N THR A 67 -6.21 -3.44 -0.96
CA THR A 67 -7.31 -4.37 -0.69
C THR A 67 -7.28 -4.78 0.78
N VAL A 68 -8.43 -4.68 1.45
CA VAL A 68 -8.65 -5.21 2.79
C VAL A 68 -9.58 -6.41 2.69
N TYR A 69 -9.12 -7.53 3.22
CA TYR A 69 -9.89 -8.75 3.34
C TYR A 69 -10.32 -8.94 4.79
N GLU A 70 -11.57 -9.36 4.99
CA GLU A 70 -11.98 -10.04 6.21
C GLU A 70 -11.55 -11.51 6.13
N LEU A 71 -10.89 -11.97 7.19
CA LEU A 71 -10.47 -13.35 7.35
C LEU A 71 -11.45 -14.05 8.29
N VAL A 72 -11.97 -15.19 7.84
CA VAL A 72 -12.89 -16.04 8.60
C VAL A 72 -12.26 -17.42 8.68
N LYS A 73 -12.23 -17.98 9.89
CA LYS A 73 -11.69 -19.33 10.10
C LYS A 73 -12.47 -20.33 9.23
N GLU A 74 -11.74 -21.19 8.52
CA GLU A 74 -12.30 -22.24 7.66
C GLU A 74 -13.15 -21.74 6.47
N ALA A 75 -13.06 -20.45 6.13
CA ALA A 75 -13.68 -19.90 4.93
C ALA A 75 -12.67 -19.10 4.09
N PRO A 76 -12.91 -18.95 2.77
CA PRO A 76 -12.09 -18.10 1.93
C PRO A 76 -12.08 -16.64 2.42
N PRO A 77 -10.95 -15.91 2.29
CA PRO A 77 -10.91 -14.47 2.54
C PRO A 77 -11.92 -13.70 1.70
N VAL A 78 -12.63 -12.75 2.31
CA VAL A 78 -13.64 -11.92 1.64
C VAL A 78 -13.13 -10.49 1.51
N ILE A 79 -13.19 -9.91 0.32
CA ILE A 79 -12.86 -8.48 0.13
C ILE A 79 -13.97 -7.63 0.76
N ILE A 80 -13.60 -6.79 1.72
CA ILE A 80 -14.52 -5.85 2.37
C ILE A 80 -14.23 -4.39 2.00
N HIS A 81 -13.04 -4.13 1.45
CA HIS A 81 -12.67 -2.83 0.92
C HIS A 81 -11.63 -3.00 -0.19
N GLN A 82 -11.81 -2.28 -1.30
CA GLN A 82 -10.79 -2.18 -2.34
C GLN A 82 -10.84 -0.80 -2.98
N VAL A 83 -9.66 -0.22 -3.16
CA VAL A 83 -9.50 1.07 -3.83
C VAL A 83 -8.31 1.00 -4.78
N ARG A 84 -8.46 1.68 -5.92
CA ARG A 84 -7.43 1.79 -6.95
C ARG A 84 -7.13 3.26 -7.20
N TYR A 85 -5.86 3.65 -7.02
CA TYR A 85 -5.37 4.99 -7.29
C TYR A 85 -4.65 5.02 -8.64
N HIS A 86 -4.89 6.08 -9.39
CA HIS A 86 -4.22 6.40 -10.65
C HIS A 86 -3.54 7.75 -10.53
N ALA A 87 -2.56 8.00 -11.41
CA ALA A 87 -1.90 9.30 -11.49
C ALA A 87 -2.91 10.44 -11.76
N PRO A 88 -2.63 11.68 -11.30
CA PRO A 88 -1.42 12.10 -10.59
C PRO A 88 -1.42 11.67 -9.11
N PHE A 89 -0.26 11.20 -8.63
CA PHE A 89 -0.09 10.81 -7.23
C PHE A 89 0.44 11.96 -6.39
N ASN A 90 0.00 12.05 -5.13
CA ASN A 90 0.61 12.94 -4.15
C ASN A 90 1.92 12.31 -3.63
N MET A 91 3.05 12.80 -4.13
CA MET A 91 4.40 12.34 -3.74
C MET A 91 4.88 13.03 -2.46
N HIS A 92 4.26 12.70 -1.34
CA HIS A 92 4.67 13.13 0.00
C HIS A 92 4.88 11.90 0.89
N ASN A 93 5.96 11.94 1.69
CA ASN A 93 6.35 10.84 2.59
C ASN A 93 5.65 10.86 3.95
N GLU A 94 4.70 11.78 4.16
CA GLU A 94 3.93 11.87 5.40
C GLU A 94 2.70 10.95 5.32
N ILE A 95 2.50 10.07 6.30
CA ILE A 95 1.25 9.31 6.41
C ILE A 95 0.17 10.22 7.02
N PRO A 96 -1.04 10.32 6.42
CA PRO A 96 -1.57 9.53 5.30
C PRO A 96 -1.75 10.34 3.99
N ALA A 97 -0.71 10.99 3.47
CA ALA A 97 -0.80 11.97 2.38
C ALA A 97 -1.37 11.43 1.05
N LEU A 98 -1.22 10.13 0.75
CA LEU A 98 -1.76 9.53 -0.47
C LEU A 98 -3.25 9.21 -0.33
N THR A 99 -3.65 8.62 0.80
CA THR A 99 -4.97 7.97 0.93
C THR A 99 -5.94 8.71 1.85
N GLY A 100 -5.46 9.63 2.69
CA GLY A 100 -6.14 9.97 3.93
C GLY A 100 -6.25 8.77 4.88
N TRP A 101 -6.82 8.98 6.07
CA TRP A 101 -7.18 7.86 6.95
C TRP A 101 -8.45 7.18 6.44
N ASN A 102 -8.35 5.90 6.11
CA ASN A 102 -9.47 5.06 5.74
C ASN A 102 -9.87 4.19 6.93
N HIS A 103 -11.18 4.07 7.15
CA HIS A 103 -11.79 3.28 8.21
C HIS A 103 -12.60 2.16 7.57
N VAL A 104 -12.18 0.92 7.79
CA VAL A 104 -12.78 -0.27 7.17
C VAL A 104 -13.40 -1.12 8.27
N TYR A 105 -14.69 -1.41 8.12
CA TYR A 105 -15.46 -2.16 9.11
C TYR A 105 -15.76 -3.56 8.58
N ALA A 106 -15.41 -4.58 9.35
CA ALA A 106 -15.79 -5.97 9.08
C ALA A 106 -17.25 -6.22 9.46
N ASN A 107 -17.86 -7.23 8.83
CA ASN A 107 -19.22 -7.63 9.16
C ASN A 107 -19.28 -8.23 10.59
N TYR A 108 -18.32 -9.08 10.94
CA TYR A 108 -18.32 -9.71 12.25
C TYR A 108 -17.92 -8.71 13.36
N LEU A 109 -18.85 -8.47 14.29
CA LEU A 109 -18.73 -7.59 15.46
C LEU A 109 -18.38 -6.12 15.15
N GLY A 110 -18.54 -5.67 13.90
CA GLY A 110 -18.22 -4.28 13.51
C GLY A 110 -16.76 -3.91 13.78
N ARG A 111 -15.84 -4.89 13.73
CA ARG A 111 -14.41 -4.63 13.98
C ARG A 111 -13.88 -3.61 12.99
N GLU A 112 -13.07 -2.69 13.49
CA GLU A 112 -12.50 -1.61 12.70
C GLU A 112 -11.01 -1.83 12.43
N LEU A 113 -10.63 -1.75 11.16
CA LEU A 113 -9.25 -1.60 10.71
C LEU A 113 -9.10 -0.19 10.12
N ARG A 114 -8.06 0.53 10.53
CA ARG A 114 -7.72 1.85 9.96
C ARG A 114 -6.44 1.74 9.17
N TYR A 115 -6.37 2.38 8.01
CA TYR A 115 -5.11 2.49 7.29
C TYR A 115 -4.91 3.88 6.67
N GLY A 116 -3.65 4.23 6.51
CA GLY A 116 -3.23 5.44 5.82
C GLY A 116 -1.91 5.17 5.12
N CYS A 117 -1.76 5.61 3.87
CA CYS A 117 -0.54 5.44 3.11
C CYS A 117 0.00 6.76 2.57
N ALA A 118 1.29 6.73 2.24
CA ALA A 118 2.10 7.77 1.65
C ALA A 118 2.88 7.17 0.47
N LEU A 119 3.29 8.00 -0.49
CA LEU A 119 4.07 7.57 -1.65
C LEU A 119 5.30 8.47 -1.79
N GLN A 120 6.47 7.87 -1.92
CA GLN A 120 7.74 8.59 -2.05
C GLN A 120 8.61 7.99 -3.16
N SER A 121 9.54 8.79 -3.69
CA SER A 121 10.61 8.30 -4.56
C SER A 121 11.85 8.05 -3.71
N VAL A 122 12.36 6.83 -3.68
CA VAL A 122 13.57 6.48 -2.93
C VAL A 122 14.72 6.24 -3.89
N GLN A 123 15.82 6.96 -3.70
CA GLN A 123 17.08 6.69 -4.42
C GLN A 123 17.69 5.42 -3.84
N SER A 124 17.98 4.43 -4.70
CA SER A 124 18.53 3.13 -4.31
C SER A 124 20.05 3.14 -4.36
#